data_AF-A0A9E6AYK1-F1
#
_entry.id   AF-A0A9E6AYK1-F1
#
_cell.length_a   1.000
_cell.length_b   1.000
_cell.length_c   1.000
_cell.angle_alpha   90.00
_cell.angle_beta   90.00
_cell.angle_gamma   90.00
#
_symmetry.space_group_name_H-M   'P 1'
#
loop_
_entity.id
_entity.type
_entity.pdbx_description
1 polymer ?
#
loop_
_entity_poly.entity_id
_entity_poly.type
_entity_poly.pdbx_seq_one_letter_code
_entity_poly.pdbx_strand_id
1 'polypeptide(L)'
;MIGIPLGLLYSNAAEWWIHKNILHGVGKKKSSIWNFHWGEHHKNSRQNDFCDGQYDEPFFTWNGPKKETLSILGLMALHVPLFSVAPWFTATVWYSSLNYLYKHQKSHADADWCRKHMKHHYDHHMGRNQDANWCVTQPWFDHIMGTRIDYEYSNGRAAQRSTASASPSEQRVHPWIRMTESLFAKTLATDSVLPDPR
;
A
#
# COMPACT_ATOMS: atom_id res chain seq x y z
N MET A 1 -4.38 25.28 -12.29
CA MET A 1 -3.32 24.50 -11.58
C MET A 1 -3.84 23.61 -10.45
N ILE A 2 -5.15 23.56 -10.17
CA ILE A 2 -5.77 22.69 -9.15
C ILE A 2 -5.54 21.18 -9.37
N GLY A 3 -5.19 20.77 -10.60
CA GLY A 3 -4.86 19.39 -10.91
C GLY A 3 -3.69 18.82 -10.11
N ILE A 4 -2.72 19.65 -9.69
CA ILE A 4 -1.58 19.18 -8.88
C ILE A 4 -2.02 18.71 -7.49
N PRO A 5 -2.64 19.57 -6.63
CA PRO A 5 -3.08 19.10 -5.32
C PRO A 5 -4.11 17.97 -5.40
N LEU A 6 -4.99 17.98 -6.40
CA LEU A 6 -5.94 16.88 -6.63
C LEU A 6 -5.23 15.57 -7.01
N GLY A 7 -4.20 15.64 -7.87
CA GLY A 7 -3.41 14.47 -8.27
C GLY A 7 -2.65 13.87 -7.09
N LEU A 8 -2.03 14.70 -6.25
CA LEU A 8 -1.35 14.24 -5.04
C LEU A 8 -2.32 13.55 -4.06
N LEU A 9 -3.46 14.18 -3.79
CA LEU A 9 -4.48 13.62 -2.90
C LEU A 9 -5.04 12.30 -3.44
N TYR A 10 -5.38 12.27 -4.73
CA TYR A 10 -5.88 11.08 -5.42
C TYR A 10 -4.87 9.94 -5.40
N SER A 11 -3.60 10.21 -5.72
CA SER A 11 -2.57 9.16 -5.74
C SER A 11 -2.34 8.55 -4.36
N ASN A 12 -2.33 9.34 -3.28
CA ASN A 12 -2.18 8.80 -1.94
C ASN A 12 -3.43 8.04 -1.46
N ALA A 13 -4.63 8.48 -1.89
CA ALA A 13 -5.87 7.73 -1.67
C ALA A 13 -5.85 6.37 -2.37
N ALA A 14 -5.43 6.35 -3.64
CA ALA A 14 -5.32 5.16 -4.45
C ALA A 14 -4.29 4.19 -3.86
N GLU A 15 -3.13 4.71 -3.42
CA GLU A 15 -2.11 3.95 -2.72
C GLU A 15 -2.68 3.25 -1.48
N TRP A 16 -3.33 3.99 -0.58
CA TRP A 16 -3.98 3.42 0.60
C TRP A 16 -4.99 2.33 0.24
N TRP A 17 -5.85 2.61 -0.74
CA TRP A 17 -6.94 1.70 -1.11
C TRP A 17 -6.45 0.44 -1.80
N ILE A 18 -5.53 0.56 -2.76
CA ILE A 18 -4.93 -0.57 -3.49
C ILE A 18 -4.14 -1.44 -2.51
N HIS A 19 -3.33 -0.84 -1.66
CA HIS A 19 -2.50 -1.57 -0.72
C HIS A 19 -3.35 -2.37 0.28
N LYS A 20 -4.36 -1.73 0.88
CA LYS A 20 -5.29 -2.40 1.81
C LYS A 20 -6.12 -3.49 1.12
N ASN A 21 -6.81 -3.16 0.02
CA ASN A 21 -7.88 -4.02 -0.51
C ASN A 21 -7.38 -5.03 -1.55
N ILE A 22 -6.41 -4.66 -2.37
CA ILE A 22 -5.87 -5.53 -3.42
C ILE A 22 -4.67 -6.30 -2.87
N LEU A 23 -3.64 -5.60 -2.41
CA LEU A 23 -2.36 -6.22 -2.08
C LEU A 23 -2.43 -7.03 -0.77
N HIS A 24 -3.10 -6.53 0.27
CA HIS A 24 -3.37 -7.31 1.49
C HIS A 24 -4.69 -8.07 1.45
N GLY A 25 -5.78 -7.45 1.00
CA GLY A 25 -7.08 -8.10 0.94
C GLY A 25 -7.09 -9.33 0.03
N VAL A 26 -6.80 -9.16 -1.26
CA VAL A 26 -6.76 -10.27 -2.22
C VAL A 26 -5.41 -11.00 -2.18
N GLY A 27 -4.30 -10.27 -2.02
CA GLY A 27 -2.95 -10.83 -2.09
C GLY A 27 -2.57 -11.75 -0.92
N LYS A 28 -3.28 -11.73 0.21
CA LYS A 28 -3.09 -12.76 1.26
C LYS A 28 -3.44 -14.18 0.80
N LYS A 29 -4.26 -14.33 -0.25
CA LYS A 29 -4.60 -15.64 -0.81
C LYS A 29 -3.43 -16.16 -1.66
N LYS A 30 -2.92 -17.36 -1.34
CA LYS A 30 -1.77 -17.97 -2.05
C LYS A 30 -1.98 -18.16 -3.56
N SER A 31 -3.22 -18.35 -4.00
CA SER A 31 -3.56 -18.49 -5.42
C SER A 31 -3.68 -17.17 -6.17
N SER A 32 -3.64 -16.03 -5.48
CA SER A 32 -3.77 -14.72 -6.11
C SER A 32 -2.50 -14.32 -6.85
N ILE A 33 -2.67 -13.70 -8.02
CA ILE A 33 -1.55 -13.04 -8.72
C ILE A 33 -0.92 -11.92 -7.89
N TRP A 34 -1.64 -11.37 -6.90
CA TRP A 34 -1.16 -10.33 -5.97
C TRP A 34 -0.41 -10.91 -4.77
N ASN A 35 -0.29 -12.24 -4.68
CA ASN A 35 0.39 -12.89 -3.55
C ASN A 35 1.88 -12.55 -3.45
N PHE A 36 2.51 -12.07 -4.53
CA PHE A 36 3.89 -11.58 -4.47
C PHE A 36 4.08 -10.50 -3.40
N HIS A 37 3.06 -9.69 -3.14
CA HIS A 37 3.17 -8.64 -2.15
C HIS A 37 3.19 -9.19 -0.71
N TRP A 38 2.26 -10.10 -0.37
CA TRP A 38 2.18 -10.67 0.98
C TRP A 38 3.13 -11.86 1.21
N GLY A 39 3.05 -12.86 0.32
CA GLY A 39 3.72 -14.15 0.46
C GLY A 39 5.22 -14.12 0.15
N GLU A 40 5.67 -13.15 -0.65
CA GLU A 40 7.08 -12.95 -0.99
C GLU A 40 7.61 -11.69 -0.29
N HIS A 41 7.16 -10.50 -0.71
CA HIS A 41 7.74 -9.23 -0.30
C HIS A 41 7.64 -8.93 1.21
N HIS A 42 6.43 -9.02 1.80
CA HIS A 42 6.25 -8.86 3.25
C HIS A 42 7.04 -9.89 4.06
N LYS A 43 6.98 -11.15 3.62
CA LYS A 43 7.68 -12.26 4.26
C LYS A 43 9.20 -12.03 4.24
N ASN A 44 9.77 -11.74 3.08
CA ASN A 44 11.19 -11.47 2.89
C ASN A 44 11.63 -10.27 3.73
N SER A 45 10.91 -9.15 3.65
CA SER A 45 11.21 -7.94 4.43
C SER A 45 11.27 -8.24 5.92
N ARG A 46 10.32 -8.99 6.46
CA ARG A 46 10.31 -9.33 7.89
C ARG A 46 11.39 -10.33 8.31
N GLN A 47 11.84 -11.17 7.40
CA GLN A 47 12.89 -12.15 7.66
C GLN A 47 14.30 -11.55 7.54
N ASN A 48 14.43 -10.41 6.87
CA ASN A 48 15.72 -9.78 6.53
C ASN A 48 15.77 -8.31 7.00
N ASP A 49 15.31 -8.02 8.22
CA ASP A 49 15.43 -6.70 8.86
C ASP A 49 14.91 -5.53 8.00
N PHE A 50 13.75 -5.72 7.38
CA PHE A 50 13.05 -4.83 6.44
C PHE A 50 13.57 -4.87 4.99
N CYS A 51 14.75 -5.43 4.74
CA CYS A 51 15.31 -5.49 3.39
C CYS A 51 14.64 -6.57 2.53
N ASP A 52 14.54 -6.32 1.23
CA ASP A 52 14.04 -7.30 0.26
C ASP A 52 15.00 -7.42 -0.94
N GLY A 53 15.80 -8.49 -0.94
CA GLY A 53 16.80 -8.75 -1.97
C GLY A 53 16.24 -8.95 -3.37
N GLN A 54 14.92 -9.12 -3.53
CA GLN A 54 14.30 -9.17 -4.86
C GLN A 54 14.51 -7.86 -5.66
N TYR A 55 14.76 -6.73 -4.99
CA TYR A 55 15.08 -5.45 -5.64
C TYR A 55 16.48 -5.41 -6.28
N ASP A 56 17.40 -6.29 -5.85
CA ASP A 56 18.77 -6.38 -6.36
C ASP A 56 18.91 -7.37 -7.53
N GLU A 57 17.84 -8.14 -7.79
CA GLU A 57 17.82 -9.15 -8.86
C GLU A 57 17.94 -8.52 -10.26
N PRO A 58 18.53 -9.24 -11.23
CA PRO A 58 18.68 -8.78 -12.60
C PRO A 58 17.36 -8.33 -13.23
N PHE A 59 17.46 -7.40 -14.18
CA PHE A 59 16.28 -6.77 -14.81
C PHE A 59 15.29 -7.77 -15.43
N PHE A 60 15.77 -8.88 -15.99
CA PHE A 60 14.95 -9.90 -16.65
C PHE A 60 14.32 -10.93 -15.70
N THR A 61 14.62 -10.88 -14.40
CA THR A 61 14.04 -11.79 -13.41
C THR A 61 12.58 -11.43 -13.15
N TRP A 62 11.65 -12.36 -13.39
CA TRP A 62 10.23 -12.15 -13.11
C TRP A 62 9.93 -12.37 -11.62
N ASN A 63 9.85 -11.29 -10.84
CA ASN A 63 9.65 -11.31 -9.39
C ASN A 63 8.68 -10.22 -8.90
N GLY A 64 8.51 -10.07 -7.58
CA GLY A 64 7.64 -9.08 -6.96
C GLY A 64 7.86 -7.65 -7.47
N PRO A 65 9.08 -7.08 -7.39
CA PRO A 65 9.40 -5.75 -7.90
C PRO A 65 9.04 -5.53 -9.38
N LYS A 66 9.21 -6.54 -10.25
CA LYS A 66 8.82 -6.41 -11.67
C LYS A 66 7.30 -6.43 -11.85
N LYS A 67 6.59 -7.29 -11.11
CA LYS A 67 5.11 -7.31 -11.10
C LYS A 67 4.54 -5.97 -10.60
N GLU A 68 5.14 -5.41 -9.55
CA GLU A 68 4.81 -4.07 -9.04
C GLU A 68 5.03 -3.01 -10.10
N THR A 69 6.22 -2.95 -10.69
CA THR A 69 6.55 -1.98 -11.75
C THR A 69 5.58 -2.08 -12.92
N LEU A 70 5.30 -3.29 -13.42
CA LEU A 70 4.34 -3.50 -14.51
C LEU A 70 2.92 -3.04 -14.15
N SER A 71 2.48 -3.33 -12.93
CA SER A 71 1.16 -2.91 -12.44
C SER A 71 1.04 -1.38 -12.35
N ILE A 72 2.08 -0.71 -11.85
CA ILE A 72 2.14 0.75 -11.78
C ILE A 72 2.16 1.38 -13.18
N LEU A 73 2.94 0.84 -14.12
CA LEU A 73 2.94 1.30 -15.51
C LEU A 73 1.57 1.11 -16.17
N GLY A 74 0.88 -0.01 -15.88
CA GLY A 74 -0.49 -0.24 -16.31
C GLY A 74 -1.46 0.82 -15.77
N LEU A 75 -1.37 1.15 -14.47
CA LEU A 75 -2.15 2.24 -13.89
C LEU A 75 -1.83 3.59 -14.53
N MET A 76 -0.55 3.90 -14.79
CA MET A 76 -0.17 5.12 -15.50
C MET A 76 -0.79 5.19 -16.90
N ALA A 77 -0.76 4.08 -17.65
CA ALA A 77 -1.35 3.97 -18.98
C ALA A 77 -2.86 4.22 -18.97
N LEU A 78 -3.58 3.70 -17.96
CA LEU A 78 -5.02 3.95 -17.78
C LEU A 78 -5.36 5.44 -17.60
N HIS A 79 -4.41 6.28 -17.17
CA HIS A 79 -4.62 7.72 -17.02
C HIS A 79 -4.26 8.52 -18.30
N VAL A 80 -3.69 7.89 -19.35
CA VAL A 80 -3.34 8.57 -20.61
C VAL A 80 -4.52 9.34 -21.22
N PRO A 81 -5.75 8.78 -21.31
CA PRO A 81 -6.88 9.51 -21.90
C PRO A 81 -7.22 10.82 -21.19
N LEU A 82 -6.88 10.95 -19.90
CA LEU A 82 -7.13 12.16 -19.11
C LEU A 82 -6.14 13.28 -19.42
N PHE A 83 -5.01 13.00 -20.08
CA PHE A 83 -3.96 14.00 -20.28
C PHE A 83 -4.43 15.20 -21.12
N SER A 84 -5.30 14.98 -22.11
CA SER A 84 -5.81 16.06 -22.98
C SER A 84 -6.77 17.02 -22.26
N VAL A 85 -7.44 16.57 -21.20
CA VAL A 85 -8.45 17.36 -20.45
C VAL A 85 -7.94 17.83 -19.09
N ALA A 86 -7.05 17.08 -18.45
CA ALA A 86 -6.54 17.34 -17.12
C ALA A 86 -5.01 17.09 -17.03
N PRO A 87 -4.19 17.77 -17.86
CA PRO A 87 -2.77 17.44 -18.03
C PRO A 87 -1.99 17.52 -16.71
N TRP A 88 -2.25 18.54 -15.88
CA TRP A 88 -1.58 18.70 -14.59
C TRP A 88 -1.97 17.63 -13.57
N PHE A 89 -3.21 17.15 -13.61
CA PHE A 89 -3.64 16.02 -12.78
C PHE A 89 -2.93 14.75 -13.22
N THR A 90 -3.01 14.40 -14.51
CA THR A 90 -2.38 13.20 -15.05
C THR A 90 -0.87 13.19 -14.84
N ALA A 91 -0.19 14.31 -15.10
CA ALA A 91 1.25 14.44 -14.86
C ALA A 91 1.60 14.26 -13.38
N THR A 92 0.76 14.74 -12.46
CA THR A 92 0.97 14.56 -11.02
C THR A 92 0.74 13.12 -10.58
N VAL A 93 -0.24 12.42 -11.17
CA VAL A 93 -0.45 10.98 -10.95
C VAL A 93 0.77 10.20 -11.40
N TRP A 94 1.28 10.47 -12.60
CA TRP A 94 2.49 9.82 -13.12
C TRP A 94 3.72 10.10 -12.27
N TYR A 95 3.93 11.36 -11.87
CA TYR A 95 4.98 11.72 -10.93
C TYR A 95 4.86 10.92 -9.63
N SER A 96 3.66 10.84 -9.06
CA SER A 96 3.41 10.11 -7.81
C SER A 96 3.65 8.61 -7.95
N SER A 97 3.27 8.02 -9.08
CA SER A 97 3.52 6.61 -9.42
C SER A 97 5.02 6.29 -9.53
N LEU A 98 5.79 7.14 -10.22
CA LEU A 98 7.24 6.97 -10.33
C LEU A 98 7.95 7.19 -8.98
N ASN A 99 7.50 8.20 -8.23
CA ASN A 99 8.00 8.46 -6.88
C ASN A 99 7.67 7.33 -5.91
N TYR A 100 6.51 6.67 -6.05
CA TYR A 100 6.16 5.46 -5.32
C TYR A 100 7.17 4.34 -5.59
N LEU A 101 7.43 4.01 -6.87
CA LEU A 101 8.39 2.97 -7.23
C LEU A 101 9.78 3.26 -6.67
N TYR A 102 10.26 4.50 -6.84
CA TYR A 102 11.56 4.92 -6.31
C TYR A 102 11.63 4.80 -4.79
N LYS A 103 10.65 5.37 -4.07
CA LYS A 103 10.65 5.38 -2.61
C LYS A 103 10.49 3.98 -2.03
N HIS A 104 9.63 3.17 -2.63
CA HIS A 104 9.40 1.81 -2.19
C HIS A 104 10.69 0.98 -2.32
N GLN A 105 11.29 0.96 -3.52
CA GLN A 105 12.57 0.28 -3.72
C GLN A 105 13.67 0.81 -2.79
N LYS A 106 13.85 2.14 -2.70
CA LYS A 106 14.85 2.73 -1.82
C LYS A 106 14.65 2.34 -0.36
N SER A 107 13.40 2.27 0.08
CA SER A 107 13.08 1.92 1.46
C SER A 107 13.55 0.50 1.80
N HIS A 108 13.37 -0.45 0.89
CA HIS A 108 13.78 -1.84 1.09
C HIS A 108 15.26 -2.10 0.78
N ALA A 109 15.93 -1.19 0.07
CA ALA A 109 17.39 -1.22 -0.10
C ALA A 109 18.13 -0.59 1.10
N ASP A 110 17.51 0.35 1.81
CA ASP A 110 18.09 1.07 2.95
C ASP A 110 17.06 1.20 4.07
N ALA A 111 17.05 0.20 4.97
CA ALA A 111 16.13 0.13 6.09
C ALA A 111 16.28 1.29 7.09
N ASP A 112 17.51 1.80 7.27
CA ASP A 112 17.77 2.94 8.16
C ASP A 112 17.21 4.23 7.57
N TRP A 113 17.39 4.43 6.26
CA TRP A 113 16.77 5.54 5.55
C TRP A 113 15.24 5.46 5.64
N CYS A 114 14.66 4.27 5.46
CA CYS A 114 13.21 4.07 5.61
C CYS A 114 12.75 4.41 7.02
N ARG A 115 13.39 3.86 8.06
CA ARG A 115 13.03 4.11 9.46
C ARG A 115 13.07 5.60 9.80
N LYS A 116 14.01 6.36 9.23
CA LYS A 116 14.17 7.79 9.48
C LYS A 116 13.17 8.67 8.70
N HIS A 117 12.90 8.35 7.44
CA HIS A 117 12.16 9.25 6.55
C HIS A 117 10.76 8.77 6.20
N MET A 118 10.50 7.47 6.34
CA MET A 118 9.28 6.78 5.95
C MET A 118 8.88 5.75 7.03
N LYS A 119 8.96 6.19 8.30
CA LYS A 119 8.71 5.33 9.47
C LYS A 119 7.37 4.60 9.38
N HIS A 120 6.35 5.21 8.80
CA HIS A 120 5.04 4.59 8.61
C HIS A 120 5.11 3.34 7.71
N HIS A 121 5.90 3.37 6.64
CA HIS A 121 6.14 2.19 5.79
C HIS A 121 6.99 1.14 6.51
N TYR A 122 8.00 1.56 7.28
CA TYR A 122 8.73 0.64 8.16
C TYR A 122 7.79 -0.07 9.16
N ASP A 123 6.91 0.71 9.79
CA ASP A 123 5.89 0.25 10.73
C ASP A 123 4.88 -0.70 10.10
N HIS A 124 4.56 -0.53 8.81
CA HIS A 124 3.70 -1.44 8.07
C HIS A 124 4.27 -2.86 8.01
N HIS A 125 5.55 -2.98 7.67
CA HIS A 125 6.21 -4.29 7.58
C HIS A 125 6.58 -4.85 8.94
N MET A 126 7.17 -4.04 9.82
CA MET A 126 7.85 -4.51 11.04
C MET A 126 6.99 -4.39 12.29
N GLY A 127 5.90 -3.62 12.23
CA GLY A 127 4.93 -3.47 13.30
C GLY A 127 4.27 -4.80 13.68
N ARG A 128 3.59 -4.79 14.83
CA ARG A 128 2.81 -5.95 15.30
C ARG A 128 1.54 -6.16 14.48
N ASN A 129 0.91 -5.07 14.04
CA ASN A 129 -0.25 -5.12 13.16
C ASN A 129 0.19 -4.77 11.73
N GLN A 130 0.19 -5.76 10.85
CA GLN A 130 0.47 -5.58 9.42
C GLN A 130 -0.77 -5.15 8.64
N ASP A 131 -1.94 -5.11 9.28
CA ASP A 131 -3.18 -4.57 8.72
C ASP A 131 -3.39 -3.09 9.14
N ALA A 132 -2.32 -2.29 9.00
CA ALA A 132 -2.26 -0.85 9.31
C ALA A 132 -1.12 -0.18 8.54
N ASN A 133 -1.08 1.15 8.49
CA ASN A 133 -0.05 1.93 7.80
C ASN A 133 0.06 1.61 6.29
N TRP A 134 -1.03 1.75 5.55
CA TRP A 134 -1.16 1.31 4.16
C TRP A 134 -0.46 2.22 3.15
N CYS A 135 -0.21 3.48 3.46
CA CYS A 135 0.50 4.34 2.54
C CYS A 135 2.01 4.05 2.60
N VAL A 136 2.66 3.97 1.45
CA VAL A 136 4.13 3.87 1.34
C VAL A 136 4.72 5.29 1.31
N THR A 137 4.31 6.15 0.38
CA THR A 137 4.99 7.43 0.08
C THR A 137 4.80 8.53 1.12
N GLN A 138 3.57 8.70 1.61
CA GLN A 138 3.14 9.69 2.61
C GLN A 138 1.96 9.12 3.41
N PRO A 139 1.89 9.29 4.74
CA PRO A 139 0.83 8.67 5.55
C PRO A 139 -0.48 9.46 5.57
N TRP A 140 -0.79 10.31 4.58
CA TRP A 140 -1.95 11.21 4.67
C TRP A 140 -3.26 10.43 4.79
N PHE A 141 -3.47 9.44 3.91
CA PHE A 141 -4.67 8.61 4.00
C PHE A 141 -4.65 7.66 5.19
N ASP A 142 -3.49 7.25 5.71
CA ASP A 142 -3.45 6.55 6.98
C ASP A 142 -3.95 7.40 8.15
N HIS A 143 -3.65 8.69 8.16
CA HIS A 143 -4.18 9.62 9.15
C HIS A 143 -5.66 9.90 8.94
N ILE A 144 -6.08 10.18 7.70
CA ILE A 144 -7.49 10.48 7.36
C ILE A 144 -8.40 9.29 7.69
N MET A 145 -7.93 8.07 7.39
CA MET A 145 -8.70 6.83 7.60
C MET A 145 -8.51 6.22 9.00
N GLY A 146 -7.66 6.82 9.84
CA GLY A 146 -7.37 6.30 11.19
C GLY A 146 -6.64 4.96 11.22
N THR A 147 -5.83 4.66 10.19
CA THR A 147 -5.04 3.42 10.06
C THR A 147 -3.56 3.61 10.39
N ARG A 148 -3.12 4.82 10.75
CA ARG A 148 -1.75 5.07 11.22
C ARG A 148 -1.53 4.49 12.63
N ILE A 149 -0.52 3.64 12.80
CA ILE A 149 -0.05 3.12 14.09
C ILE A 149 1.47 3.27 14.20
N ASP A 150 1.93 4.09 15.14
CA ASP A 150 3.35 4.28 15.45
C ASP A 150 3.89 3.17 16.37
N TYR A 151 5.04 2.60 15.99
CA TYR A 151 5.78 1.65 16.82
C TYR A 151 7.13 2.19 17.29
N GLU A 152 7.52 1.83 18.50
CA GLU A 152 8.89 1.89 19.02
C GLU A 152 9.51 0.50 18.93
N TYR A 153 10.83 0.43 18.70
CA TYR A 153 11.54 -0.84 18.52
C TYR A 153 12.66 -0.95 19.54
N SER A 154 12.60 -1.98 20.39
CA SER A 154 13.64 -2.30 21.37
C SER A 154 14.00 -3.78 21.27
N ASN A 155 15.28 -4.13 21.17
CA ASN A 155 15.75 -5.51 21.03
C ASN A 155 15.02 -6.28 19.90
N GLY A 156 14.81 -5.62 18.76
CA GLY A 156 14.10 -6.21 17.61
C GLY A 156 12.59 -6.41 17.78
N ARG A 157 12.00 -6.02 18.93
CA ARG A 157 10.55 -6.14 19.18
C ARG A 157 9.85 -4.80 19.02
N ALA A 158 8.76 -4.81 18.24
CA ALA A 158 7.87 -3.67 18.09
C ALA A 158 6.91 -3.55 19.28
N ALA A 159 6.88 -2.38 19.91
CA ALA A 159 5.89 -1.97 20.90
C ALA A 159 5.12 -0.77 20.34
N GLN A 160 3.79 -0.81 20.37
CA GLN A 160 3.01 0.33 19.91
C GLN A 160 3.34 1.51 20.84
N ARG A 161 3.68 2.66 20.25
CA ARG A 161 3.94 3.86 21.03
C ARG A 161 2.63 4.24 21.71
N SER A 162 2.63 4.31 23.04
CA SER A 162 1.48 4.82 23.78
C SER A 162 1.30 6.27 23.36
N THR A 163 0.28 6.56 22.57
CA THR A 163 -0.26 7.91 22.52
C THR A 163 -0.84 8.14 23.90
N ALA A 164 -0.18 8.97 24.72
CA ALA A 164 -0.88 9.57 25.85
C ALA A 164 -2.19 10.15 25.26
N SER A 165 -3.32 9.70 25.80
CA SER A 165 -4.70 10.05 25.42
C SER A 165 -5.25 9.58 24.04
N ALA A 166 -5.47 8.28 23.87
CA ALA A 166 -6.66 7.84 23.12
C ALA A 166 -7.32 6.70 23.89
N SER A 167 -8.54 6.95 24.34
CA SER A 167 -9.31 5.95 25.10
C SER A 167 -9.60 4.73 24.22
N PRO A 168 -9.81 3.52 24.79
CA PRO A 168 -10.18 2.32 24.02
C PRO A 168 -11.41 2.49 23.13
N SER A 169 -12.23 3.53 23.35
CA SER A 169 -13.37 3.86 22.50
C SER A 169 -13.06 4.53 21.16
N GLU A 170 -11.85 5.08 20.98
CA GLU A 170 -11.40 5.78 19.75
C GLU A 170 -10.66 4.86 18.77
N GLN A 171 -10.24 3.67 19.18
CA GLN A 171 -9.75 2.63 18.26
C GLN A 171 -10.88 1.93 17.48
N ARG A 172 -12.12 2.41 17.62
CA ARG A 172 -13.23 1.99 16.77
C ARG A 172 -13.08 2.65 15.40
N VAL A 173 -12.68 1.83 14.42
CA VAL A 173 -12.79 2.13 12.99
C VAL A 173 -14.10 2.89 12.72
N HIS A 174 -14.00 4.10 12.18
CA HIS A 174 -15.13 5.03 12.06
C HIS A 174 -16.32 4.34 11.34
N PRO A 175 -17.59 4.51 11.78
CA PRO A 175 -18.72 3.72 11.28
C PRO A 175 -18.91 3.69 9.75
N TRP A 176 -18.50 4.75 9.05
CA TRP A 176 -18.58 4.82 7.59
C TRP A 176 -17.55 3.92 6.88
N ILE A 177 -16.42 3.60 7.52
CA ILE A 177 -15.41 2.65 7.01
C ILE A 177 -15.96 1.21 7.04
N ARG A 178 -16.74 0.84 8.08
CA ARG A 178 -17.43 -0.46 8.11
C ARG A 178 -18.50 -0.58 7.03
N MET A 179 -19.13 0.55 6.67
CA MET A 179 -20.16 0.59 5.64
C MET A 179 -19.59 0.35 4.24
N THR A 180 -18.41 0.91 3.93
CA THR A 180 -17.74 0.65 2.64
C THR A 180 -17.22 -0.77 2.53
N GLU A 181 -16.70 -1.36 3.62
CA GLU A 181 -16.31 -2.78 3.67
C GLU A 181 -17.50 -3.72 3.46
N SER A 182 -18.66 -3.41 4.06
CA SER A 182 -19.90 -4.18 3.87
C SER A 182 -20.49 -4.07 2.46
N LEU A 183 -20.37 -2.91 1.80
CA LEU A 183 -20.90 -2.71 0.45
C LEU A 183 -19.99 -3.40 -0.58
N PHE A 184 -18.67 -3.29 -0.45
CA PHE A 184 -17.71 -3.96 -1.34
C PHE A 184 -17.71 -5.48 -1.20
N ALA A 185 -17.82 -6.02 0.03
CA ALA A 185 -17.93 -7.46 0.24
C ALA A 185 -19.16 -8.05 -0.47
N LYS A 186 -20.26 -7.29 -0.55
CA LYS A 186 -21.47 -7.69 -1.28
C LYS A 186 -21.27 -7.63 -2.80
N THR A 187 -20.55 -6.64 -3.32
CA THR A 187 -20.27 -6.52 -4.77
C THR A 187 -19.27 -7.55 -5.27
N LEU A 188 -18.29 -7.96 -4.48
CA LEU A 188 -17.33 -9.02 -4.86
C LEU A 188 -17.90 -10.44 -4.72
N ALA A 189 -18.98 -10.61 -3.94
CA ALA A 189 -19.64 -11.91 -3.78
C ALA A 189 -20.66 -12.21 -4.89
N THR A 190 -21.06 -11.23 -5.70
CA THR A 190 -22.07 -11.41 -6.75
C THR A 190 -21.53 -11.94 -8.07
N ASP A 191 -20.20 -12.03 -8.26
CA ASP A 191 -19.58 -12.41 -9.54
C ASP A 191 -19.06 -13.85 -9.62
N SER A 192 -19.42 -14.74 -8.67
CA SER A 192 -18.97 -16.15 -8.69
C SER A 192 -20.01 -17.18 -9.07
N VAL A 193 -21.12 -16.79 -9.72
CA VAL A 193 -22.07 -17.76 -10.30
C VAL A 193 -21.80 -17.85 -11.81
N LEU A 194 -20.79 -18.63 -12.18
CA LEU A 194 -20.70 -19.15 -13.54
C LEU A 194 -21.84 -20.16 -13.74
N PRO A 195 -22.60 -20.10 -14.85
CA PRO A 195 -23.65 -21.08 -15.12
C PRO A 195 -23.04 -22.47 -15.37
N ASP A 196 -23.65 -23.49 -14.74
CA ASP A 196 -23.39 -24.93 -14.93
C ASP A 196 -23.56 -25.29 -16.42
N PRO A 197 -22.53 -25.81 -17.11
CA PRO A 197 -22.68 -26.27 -18.49
C PRO A 197 -23.27 -27.68 -18.47
N ARG A 198 -24.60 -27.75 -18.56
CA ARG A 198 -25.35 -28.94 -18.96
C ARG A 198 -26.20 -28.65 -20.18
#